data_AF-A0A535X8K3-F1
#
_entry.id   AF-A0A535X8K3-F1
#
_cell.length_a   1.000
_cell.length_b   1.000
_cell.length_c   1.000
_cell.angle_alpha   90.00
_cell.angle_beta   90.00
_cell.angle_gamma   90.00
#
_symmetry.space_group_name_H-M   'P 1'
#
loop_
_entity.id
_entity.type
_entity.pdbx_description
1 polymer ?
#
loop_
_entity_poly.entity_id
_entity_poly.type
_entity_poly.pdbx_seq_one_letter_code
_entity_poly.pdbx_strand_id
1 'polypeptide(L)'
;MARRITWNGTTEEALALLQALQAHCECRSDAGRTVAPCAVHVMLTHDQRAIDGLLFMRRMAARLVTEEFEPAEKRPAANAVAV
;
A
#
# COMPACT_ATOMS: atom_id res chain seq x y z
N MET A 1 22.04 -9.70 10.94
CA MET A 1 21.11 -10.73 10.44
C MET A 1 20.14 -10.05 9.48
N ALA A 2 20.00 -10.54 8.25
CA ALA A 2 19.00 -10.00 7.32
C ALA A 2 17.61 -10.32 7.87
N ARG A 3 16.81 -9.29 8.14
CA ARG A 3 15.46 -9.45 8.69
C ARG A 3 14.58 -10.03 7.59
N ARG A 4 14.03 -11.23 7.80
CA ARG A 4 13.15 -11.87 6.84
C ARG A 4 11.86 -11.05 6.73
N ILE A 5 11.50 -10.67 5.52
CA ILE A 5 10.25 -9.99 5.23
C ILE A 5 9.11 -11.00 5.27
N THR A 6 8.01 -10.63 5.91
CA THR A 6 6.79 -11.42 6.04
C THR A 6 5.66 -10.75 5.28
N TRP A 7 4.95 -11.52 4.47
CA TRP A 7 3.74 -11.07 3.81
C TRP A 7 2.53 -11.25 4.74
N ASN A 8 1.84 -10.14 5.04
CA ASN A 8 0.66 -10.11 5.92
C ASN A 8 -0.66 -9.86 5.16
N GLY A 9 -0.61 -9.95 3.83
CA GLY A 9 -1.74 -9.73 2.94
C GLY A 9 -2.43 -11.02 2.52
N THR A 10 -3.49 -10.90 1.73
CA THR A 10 -4.10 -12.03 1.04
C THR A 10 -3.28 -12.43 -0.19
N THR A 11 -3.56 -13.60 -0.75
CA THR A 11 -2.96 -14.03 -2.02
C THR A 11 -3.30 -13.08 -3.17
N GLU A 12 -4.52 -12.56 -3.21
CA GLU A 12 -4.96 -11.60 -4.23
C GLU A 12 -4.18 -10.29 -4.14
N GLU A 13 -3.99 -9.77 -2.93
CA GLU A 13 -3.16 -8.58 -2.68
C GLU A 13 -1.71 -8.81 -3.13
N ALA A 14 -1.17 -10.03 -2.96
CA ALA A 14 0.18 -10.37 -3.38
C ALA A 14 0.30 -10.39 -4.92
N LEU A 15 -0.66 -11.02 -5.60
CA LEU A 15 -0.69 -11.08 -7.06
C LEU A 15 -0.82 -9.68 -7.66
N ALA A 16 -1.68 -8.82 -7.09
CA ALA A 16 -1.81 -7.43 -7.53
C ALA A 16 -0.50 -6.64 -7.36
N LEU A 17 0.22 -6.84 -6.25
CA LEU A 17 1.53 -6.21 -6.04
C LEU A 17 2.56 -6.71 -7.06
N LEU A 18 2.62 -8.01 -7.31
CA LEU A 18 3.55 -8.59 -8.29
C LEU A 18 3.27 -8.08 -9.71
N GLN A 19 1.99 -7.96 -10.10
CA GLN A 19 1.60 -7.38 -11.39
C GLN A 19 2.04 -5.91 -11.50
N ALA A 20 1.84 -5.11 -10.45
CA ALA A 20 2.29 -3.72 -10.42
C ALA A 20 3.82 -3.60 -10.54
N LEU A 21 4.56 -4.46 -9.83
CA LEU A 21 6.03 -4.51 -9.92
C LEU A 21 6.48 -4.92 -11.33
N GLN A 22 5.82 -5.90 -11.95
CA GLN A 22 6.16 -6.31 -13.31
C GLN A 22 5.94 -5.18 -14.33
N ALA A 23 4.89 -4.38 -14.16
CA ALA A 23 4.56 -3.28 -15.06
C ALA A 23 5.43 -2.02 -14.85
N HIS A 24 5.92 -1.80 -13.62
CA HIS A 24 6.53 -0.51 -13.24
C HIS A 24 7.94 -0.61 -12.67
N CYS A 25 8.53 -1.80 -12.56
CA CYS A 25 9.91 -1.89 -12.06
C CYS A 25 10.91 -1.36 -13.08
N GLU A 26 11.93 -0.69 -12.56
CA GLU A 26 13.07 -0.18 -13.33
C GLU A 26 14.32 -1.03 -13.09
N CYS A 27 14.12 -2.33 -12.78
CA CYS A 27 15.24 -3.24 -12.58
C CYS A 27 16.04 -3.36 -13.87
N ARG A 28 17.37 -3.24 -13.77
CA ARG A 28 18.24 -3.52 -14.90
C ARG A 28 18.53 -5.02 -14.93
N SER A 29 18.12 -5.65 -16.02
CA SER A 29 18.37 -7.06 -16.30
C SER A 29 19.34 -7.19 -17.48
N ASP A 30 20.28 -8.11 -17.37
CA ASP A 30 21.20 -8.50 -18.44
C ASP A 30 21.14 -10.01 -18.61
N ALA A 31 20.94 -10.47 -19.85
CA ALA A 31 20.78 -11.88 -20.20
C ALA A 31 19.80 -12.66 -19.27
N GLY A 32 18.71 -12.03 -18.82
CA GLY A 32 17.71 -12.64 -17.94
C GLY A 32 18.08 -12.66 -16.45
N ARG A 33 19.22 -12.08 -16.05
CA ARG A 33 19.62 -11.92 -14.65
C ARG A 33 19.48 -10.46 -14.22
N THR A 34 18.88 -10.22 -13.05
CA THR A 34 18.85 -8.89 -12.44
C THR A 34 20.27 -8.48 -12.05
N VAL A 35 20.80 -7.45 -12.71
CA VAL A 35 22.14 -6.89 -12.44
C VAL A 35 22.05 -5.74 -11.44
N ALA A 36 20.94 -5.00 -11.43
CA ALA A 36 20.68 -3.98 -10.42
C ALA A 36 19.18 -3.94 -10.04
N PRO A 37 18.83 -4.15 -8.77
CA PRO A 37 17.45 -3.99 -8.31
C PRO A 37 17.07 -2.51 -8.28
N CYS A 38 15.84 -2.19 -8.64
CA CYS A 38 15.30 -0.83 -8.47
C CYS A 38 15.05 -0.51 -6.98
N ALA A 39 14.91 0.79 -6.67
CA ALA A 39 14.66 1.24 -5.30
C ALA A 39 13.44 0.56 -4.64
N VAL A 40 12.38 0.30 -5.42
CA VAL A 40 11.19 -0.41 -4.93
C VAL A 40 11.52 -1.84 -4.51
N HIS A 41 12.22 -2.61 -5.34
CA HIS A 41 12.61 -3.99 -4.97
C HIS A 41 13.57 -4.01 -3.78
N VAL A 42 14.50 -3.04 -3.69
CA VAL A 42 15.37 -2.92 -2.52
C VAL A 42 14.54 -2.67 -1.26
N MET A 43 13.63 -1.70 -1.30
CA MET A 43 12.76 -1.35 -0.18
C MET A 43 11.89 -2.54 0.26
N LEU A 44 11.16 -3.17 -0.67
CA LEU A 44 10.23 -4.26 -0.34
C LEU A 44 10.91 -5.52 0.19
N THR A 45 12.18 -5.75 -0.18
CA THR A 45 12.94 -6.93 0.29
C THR A 45 13.69 -6.70 1.59
N HIS A 46 13.77 -5.46 2.08
CA HIS A 46 14.55 -5.12 3.27
C HIS A 46 13.75 -4.40 4.37
N ASP A 47 12.61 -3.78 4.04
CA ASP A 47 11.80 -3.03 4.99
C ASP A 47 10.37 -3.59 5.12
N GLN A 48 10.13 -4.25 6.25
CA GLN A 48 8.79 -4.76 6.60
C GLN A 48 7.75 -3.64 6.65
N ARG A 49 8.13 -2.43 7.09
CA ARG A 49 7.23 -1.30 7.22
C ARG A 49 6.71 -0.84 5.86
N ALA A 50 7.50 -1.00 4.80
CA ALA A 50 7.07 -0.66 3.45
C ALA A 50 5.95 -1.58 2.98
N ILE A 51 6.06 -2.89 3.22
CA ILE A 51 4.99 -3.85 2.89
C ILE A 51 3.74 -3.59 3.73
N ASP A 52 3.90 -3.46 5.04
CA ASP A 52 2.76 -3.24 5.94
C ASP A 52 2.04 -1.93 5.60
N GLY A 53 2.80 -0.87 5.27
CA GLY A 53 2.26 0.42 4.83
C GLY A 53 1.49 0.35 3.52
N LEU A 54 2.00 -0.40 2.52
CA LEU A 54 1.29 -0.61 1.25
C LEU A 54 -0.02 -1.38 1.45
N LEU A 55 -0.01 -2.43 2.27
CA LEU A 55 -1.21 -3.20 2.60
C LEU A 55 -2.24 -2.36 3.34
N PHE A 56 -1.78 -1.59 4.33
CA PHE A 56 -2.63 -0.66 5.06
C PHE A 56 -3.29 0.34 4.10
N MET A 57 -2.51 1.01 3.26
CA MET A 57 -3.03 1.99 2.31
C MET A 57 -3.99 1.37 1.30
N ARG A 58 -3.71 0.17 0.78
CA ARG A 58 -4.62 -0.53 -0.13
C ARG A 58 -6.01 -0.77 0.49
N ARG A 59 -6.06 -1.13 1.77
CA ARG A 59 -7.32 -1.39 2.50
C ARG A 59 -8.03 -0.12 2.93
N MET A 60 -7.27 0.94 3.21
CA MET A 60 -7.79 2.22 3.70
C MET A 60 -8.21 3.17 2.56
N ALA A 61 -7.58 3.09 1.38
CA ALA A 61 -7.67 4.11 0.35
C ALA A 61 -9.11 4.44 -0.06
N ALA A 62 -9.94 3.43 -0.33
CA ALA A 62 -11.34 3.64 -0.70
C ALA A 62 -12.09 4.38 0.41
N ARG A 63 -11.93 3.94 1.66
CA ARG A 63 -12.55 4.58 2.83
C ARG A 63 -12.09 6.04 2.99
N LEU A 64 -10.80 6.31 2.87
CA LEU A 64 -10.26 7.67 3.00
C LEU A 64 -10.78 8.61 1.90
N VAL A 65 -10.88 8.11 0.66
CA VAL A 65 -11.47 8.86 -0.46
C VAL A 65 -12.95 9.15 -0.18
N THR A 66 -13.70 8.15 0.29
CA THR A 66 -15.09 8.33 0.70
C THR A 66 -15.23 9.39 1.81
N GLU A 67 -14.43 9.30 2.87
CA GLU A 67 -14.47 10.24 4.00
C GLU A 67 -14.12 11.69 3.59
N GLU A 68 -13.22 11.88 2.63
CA GLU A 68 -12.81 13.22 2.16
C GLU A 68 -13.83 13.85 1.21
N PHE A 69 -14.46 13.04 0.34
CA PHE A 69 -15.26 13.55 -0.78
C PHE A 69 -16.76 13.27 -0.69
N GLU A 70 -17.23 12.45 0.25
CA GLU A 70 -18.67 12.35 0.49
C GLU A 70 -19.18 13.63 1.17
N PRO A 71 -20.23 14.27 0.63
CA PRO A 71 -20.82 15.42 1.27
C PRO A 71 -21.31 14.98 2.64
N ALA A 72 -20.92 15.70 3.69
CA ALA A 72 -21.43 15.47 5.04
C ALA A 72 -22.96 15.56 5.00
N GLU A 73 -23.64 14.43 4.88
CA GLU A 73 -25.09 14.38 4.86
C GLU A 73 -25.54 14.73 6.28
N LYS A 74 -25.82 16.03 6.45
CA LYS A 74 -26.41 16.69 7.62
C LYS A 74 -26.18 15.92 8.91
N ARG A 75 -24.99 16.09 9.51
CA ARG A 75 -24.82 15.81 10.94
C ARG A 75 -25.95 16.58 11.65
N PRO A 76 -26.97 15.92 12.22
CA PRO A 76 -28.04 16.65 12.89
C PRO A 76 -27.35 17.48 13.97
N ALA A 77 -27.67 18.78 14.00
CA ALA A 77 -27.10 19.72 14.94
C ALA A 77 -27.20 19.10 16.34
N ALA A 78 -26.05 18.72 16.91
CA ALA A 78 -25.98 18.16 18.24
C ALA A 78 -26.54 19.23 19.18
N ASN A 79 -27.70 18.93 19.76
CA ASN A 79 -28.40 19.60 20.85
C ASN A 79 -28.07 21.08 21.05
N ALA A 80 -29.05 21.94 20.72
CA ALA A 80 -29.23 23.19 21.44
C ALA A 80 -29.35 22.88 22.93
N VAL A 81 -28.24 23.02 23.66
CA VAL A 81 -28.27 23.14 25.11
C VAL A 81 -28.95 24.47 25.39
N ALA A 82 -30.25 24.41 25.68
CA ALA A 82 -30.96 25.51 26.27
C ALA A 82 -30.42 25.69 27.70
N VAL A 83 -29.67 26.77 27.90
CA VAL A 83 -29.45 27.38 29.23
C VAL A 83 -30.31 28.63 29.28
#